data_AF-A0A5N7XK01-F1
#
_entry.id   AF-A0A5N7XK01-F1
#
_cell.length_a   1.000
_cell.length_b   1.000
_cell.length_c   1.000
_cell.angle_alpha   90.00
_cell.angle_beta   90.00
_cell.angle_gamma   90.00
#
_symmetry.space_group_name_H-M   'P 1'
#
loop_
_entity.id
_entity.type
_entity.pdbx_description
1 polymer ?
#
loop_
_entity_poly.entity_id
_entity_poly.type
_entity_poly.pdbx_seq_one_letter_code
_entity_poly.pdbx_strand_id
1 'polypeptide(L)'
;MALEDFQKLVKDMVSDQDDAITTEVRDRALDQARMRYSEDVPRLELEEVVWPANGVFGPVPVGWTDSAVIQSVEFPVGRRPASLVLVDAYRTADGWGLESEHALPGNALVRVSFLLPHSLDATVDSIPQRHRLAVASFAAHLLCQQLATRFAGDRETTLGSDMSRTESRSRNYAARAKDYRAAYFAGIGQLDPALQDAVAGSAASAVVSWPRRNPRHRLVSRGGL
;
A
#
# COMPACT_ATOMS: atom_id res chain seq x y z
N MET A 1 16.68 -17.08 4.37
CA MET A 1 16.85 -16.27 5.61
C MET A 1 15.92 -15.07 5.66
N ALA A 2 15.68 -14.37 4.54
CA ALA A 2 14.86 -13.15 4.58
C ALA A 2 13.40 -13.34 4.98
N LEU A 3 12.68 -14.28 4.36
CA LEU A 3 11.29 -14.57 4.71
C LEU A 3 11.12 -15.03 6.18
N GLU A 4 12.08 -15.81 6.69
CA GLU A 4 12.03 -16.34 8.05
C GLU A 4 12.07 -15.23 9.11
N ASP A 5 12.83 -14.16 8.86
CA ASP A 5 12.88 -12.99 9.75
C ASP A 5 11.50 -12.31 9.84
N PHE A 6 10.81 -12.15 8.71
CA PHE A 6 9.44 -11.61 8.68
C PHE A 6 8.45 -12.53 9.40
N GLN A 7 8.54 -13.84 9.19
CA GLN A 7 7.70 -14.81 9.88
C GLN A 7 7.87 -14.76 11.39
N LYS A 8 9.11 -14.62 11.89
CA LYS A 8 9.43 -14.45 13.32
C LYS A 8 8.85 -13.15 13.86
N LEU A 9 9.09 -12.02 13.18
CA LEU A 9 8.53 -10.73 13.58
C LEU A 9 7.01 -10.78 13.70
N VAL A 10 6.32 -11.30 12.68
CA VAL A 10 4.85 -11.39 12.69
C VAL A 10 4.36 -12.32 13.80
N LYS A 11 5.05 -13.44 14.05
CA LYS A 11 4.73 -14.35 15.16
C LYS A 11 4.86 -13.67 16.52
N ASP A 12 5.91 -12.85 16.71
CA ASP A 12 6.13 -12.14 17.97
C ASP A 12 5.10 -11.01 18.16
N MET A 13 4.65 -10.38 17.07
CA MET A 13 3.62 -9.32 17.11
C MET A 13 2.23 -9.87 17.39
N VAL A 14 1.85 -10.97 16.76
CA VAL A 14 0.52 -11.59 16.91
C VAL A 14 0.67 -12.91 17.63
N SER A 15 0.62 -12.84 18.96
CA SER A 15 0.48 -14.04 19.79
C SER A 15 -0.96 -14.54 19.72
N ASP A 16 -1.09 -15.76 19.23
CA ASP A 16 -2.33 -16.50 19.20
C ASP A 16 -2.32 -17.55 20.31
N GLN A 17 -3.39 -17.61 21.09
CA GLN A 17 -3.53 -18.55 22.21
C GLN A 17 -4.22 -19.85 21.78
N ASP A 18 -4.93 -19.84 20.65
CA ASP A 18 -5.82 -20.93 20.22
C ASP A 18 -5.32 -21.64 18.94
N ASP A 19 -4.05 -21.43 18.55
CA ASP A 19 -3.41 -21.95 17.32
C ASP A 19 -4.24 -21.74 16.03
N ALA A 20 -5.05 -20.68 15.99
CA ALA A 20 -5.83 -20.24 14.84
C ALA A 20 -4.95 -19.79 13.66
N ILE A 21 -3.79 -19.20 13.95
CA ILE A 21 -2.83 -18.69 12.98
C ILE A 21 -1.82 -19.79 12.67
N THR A 22 -2.16 -20.61 11.68
CA THR A 22 -1.22 -21.58 11.10
C THR A 22 -0.09 -20.86 10.33
N THR A 23 0.97 -21.60 10.00
CA THR A 23 2.07 -21.13 9.14
C THR A 23 1.57 -20.61 7.80
N GLU A 24 0.62 -21.31 7.18
CA GLU A 24 0.08 -20.97 5.86
C GLU A 24 -0.77 -19.69 5.91
N VAL A 25 -1.50 -19.47 7.01
CA VAL A 25 -2.25 -18.23 7.23
C VAL A 25 -1.29 -17.04 7.36
N ARG A 26 -0.19 -17.22 8.10
CA ARG A 26 0.85 -16.20 8.25
C ARG A 26 1.54 -15.86 6.94
N ASP A 27 1.88 -16.88 6.16
CA ASP A 27 2.57 -16.70 4.87
C ASP A 27 1.69 -15.99 3.85
N ARG A 28 0.39 -16.32 3.81
CA ARG A 28 -0.58 -15.57 2.98
C ARG A 28 -0.69 -14.11 3.41
N ALA A 29 -0.73 -13.82 4.71
CA ALA A 29 -0.78 -12.45 5.21
C ALA A 29 0.51 -11.66 4.87
N LEU A 30 1.67 -12.32 4.91
CA LEU A 30 2.94 -11.73 4.49
C LEU A 30 2.97 -11.45 2.98
N ASP A 31 2.49 -12.36 2.15
CA ASP A 31 2.42 -12.14 0.71
C ASP A 31 1.46 -11.00 0.35
N GLN A 32 0.31 -10.91 1.01
CA GLN A 32 -0.60 -9.77 0.87
C GLN A 32 0.04 -8.45 1.33
N ALA A 33 0.78 -8.45 2.44
CA ALA A 33 1.51 -7.28 2.90
C ALA A 33 2.61 -6.85 1.93
N ARG A 34 3.33 -7.81 1.34
CA ARG A 34 4.34 -7.56 0.28
C ARG A 34 3.70 -6.95 -0.95
N MET A 35 2.55 -7.46 -1.41
CA MET A 35 1.82 -6.87 -2.54
C MET A 35 1.42 -5.43 -2.24
N ARG A 36 0.81 -5.18 -1.08
CA ARG A 36 0.43 -3.82 -0.68
C ARG A 36 1.63 -2.87 -0.61
N TYR A 37 2.72 -3.32 -0.01
CA TYR A 37 3.95 -2.54 0.07
C TYR A 37 4.55 -2.25 -1.31
N SER A 38 4.44 -3.20 -2.26
CA SER A 38 4.87 -3.01 -3.64
C SER A 38 4.06 -1.95 -4.39
N GLU A 39 2.78 -1.79 -4.06
CA GLU A 39 1.93 -0.73 -4.60
C GLU A 39 2.28 0.64 -3.99
N ASP A 40 2.44 0.69 -2.66
CA ASP A 40 2.66 1.94 -1.94
C ASP A 40 4.10 2.48 -2.16
N VAL A 41 5.09 1.59 -2.22
CA VAL A 41 6.52 1.90 -2.37
C VAL A 41 7.13 0.90 -3.36
N PRO A 42 6.89 1.04 -4.68
CA PRO A 42 7.51 0.18 -5.68
C PRO A 42 9.02 0.36 -5.70
N ARG A 43 9.72 -0.69 -6.11
CA ARG A 43 11.17 -0.68 -6.25
C ARG A 43 11.56 0.01 -7.55
N LEU A 44 12.45 0.99 -7.44
CA LEU A 44 13.08 1.60 -8.61
C LEU A 44 14.27 0.75 -9.06
N GLU A 45 14.22 0.28 -10.30
CA GLU A 45 15.32 -0.40 -10.97
C GLU A 45 15.83 0.42 -12.14
N LEU A 46 17.10 0.22 -12.46
CA LEU A 46 17.80 0.98 -13.47
C LEU A 46 18.67 0.05 -14.30
N GLU A 47 18.35 -0.06 -15.58
CA GLU A 47 19.05 -0.93 -16.51
C GLU A 47 19.40 -0.16 -17.78
N GLU A 48 20.53 -0.53 -18.37
CA GLU A 48 21.00 0.04 -19.62
C GLU A 48 20.69 -0.92 -20.76
N VAL A 49 20.09 -0.40 -21.80
CA VAL A 49 19.64 -1.14 -22.98
C VAL A 49 20.27 -0.53 -24.22
N VAL A 50 20.68 -1.38 -25.15
CA VAL A 50 21.25 -0.95 -26.43
C VAL A 50 20.16 -0.89 -27.48
N TRP A 51 19.97 0.27 -28.10
CA TRP A 51 19.08 0.44 -29.24
C TRP A 51 19.66 -0.29 -30.47
N PRO A 52 18.96 -1.26 -31.08
CA PRO A 52 19.58 -2.17 -32.04
C PRO A 52 19.86 -1.52 -33.39
N ALA A 53 19.04 -0.55 -33.78
CA ALA A 53 19.12 0.14 -35.06
C ALA A 53 18.66 1.59 -34.91
N ASN A 54 18.99 2.41 -35.91
CA ASN A 54 18.46 3.76 -35.97
C ASN A 54 16.92 3.71 -36.14
N GLY A 55 16.17 4.20 -35.16
CA GLY A 55 14.72 4.12 -35.17
C GLY A 55 14.08 4.37 -33.82
N VAL A 56 12.76 4.23 -33.76
CA VAL A 56 11.95 4.48 -32.56
C VAL A 56 11.81 3.25 -31.66
N PHE A 57 12.07 2.05 -32.18
CA PHE A 57 11.85 0.81 -31.44
C PHE A 57 13.14 0.28 -30.80
N GLY A 58 13.06 0.02 -29.50
CA GLY A 58 14.09 -0.61 -28.69
C GLY A 58 13.56 -1.80 -27.91
N PRO A 59 14.43 -2.68 -27.39
CA PRO A 59 14.02 -3.75 -26.50
C PRO A 59 13.72 -3.21 -25.09
N VAL A 60 12.96 -3.97 -24.32
CA VAL A 60 12.83 -3.73 -22.88
C VAL A 60 14.06 -4.22 -22.10
N PRO A 61 14.31 -3.70 -20.88
CA PRO A 61 15.32 -4.24 -19.97
C PRO A 61 15.19 -5.74 -19.69
N VAL A 62 16.26 -6.38 -19.25
CA VAL A 62 16.26 -7.83 -18.93
C VAL A 62 15.37 -8.11 -17.72
N GLY A 63 15.35 -7.21 -16.74
CA GLY A 63 14.46 -7.30 -15.58
C GLY A 63 13.00 -6.91 -15.84
N TRP A 64 12.60 -6.64 -17.08
CA TRP A 64 11.24 -6.23 -17.40
C TRP A 64 10.21 -7.30 -17.06
N THR A 65 9.08 -6.91 -16.45
CA THR A 65 7.97 -7.80 -16.12
C THR A 65 6.65 -7.17 -16.55
N ASP A 66 5.56 -7.95 -16.56
CA ASP A 66 4.23 -7.45 -16.92
C ASP A 66 3.72 -6.35 -15.97
N SER A 67 4.29 -6.21 -14.77
CA SER A 67 3.96 -5.15 -13.82
C SER A 67 4.95 -3.98 -13.84
N ALA A 68 5.91 -3.98 -14.77
CA ALA A 68 6.89 -2.91 -14.89
C ALA A 68 6.25 -1.62 -15.42
N VAL A 69 6.65 -0.49 -14.84
CA VAL A 69 6.19 0.84 -15.28
C VAL A 69 7.39 1.72 -15.53
N ILE A 70 7.52 2.31 -16.72
CA ILE A 70 8.60 3.24 -17.03
C ILE A 70 8.43 4.49 -16.16
N GLN A 71 9.51 4.90 -15.50
CA GLN A 71 9.56 6.16 -14.78
C GLN A 71 10.28 7.24 -15.59
N SER A 72 11.42 6.92 -16.18
CA SER A 72 12.16 7.83 -17.05
C SER A 72 13.16 7.08 -17.90
N VAL A 73 13.55 7.69 -19.02
CA VAL A 73 14.59 7.17 -19.90
C VAL A 73 15.62 8.26 -20.17
N GLU A 74 16.89 7.95 -19.93
CA GLU A 74 18.02 8.86 -20.11
C GLU A 74 18.79 8.51 -21.38
N PHE A 75 18.95 9.50 -22.27
CA PHE A 75 19.84 9.43 -23.43
C PHE A 75 20.31 10.84 -23.85
N PRO A 76 21.61 11.03 -24.13
CA PRO A 76 22.73 10.13 -23.86
C PRO A 76 22.99 9.96 -22.35
N VAL A 77 23.43 8.77 -21.98
CA VAL A 77 23.73 8.42 -20.58
C VAL A 77 24.92 9.21 -20.03
N GLY A 78 24.80 9.69 -18.79
CA GLY A 78 25.89 10.32 -18.02
C GLY A 78 25.96 11.85 -18.14
N ARG A 79 25.00 12.48 -18.82
CA ARG A 79 24.94 13.95 -18.90
C ARG A 79 24.51 14.57 -17.58
N ARG A 80 25.03 15.77 -17.30
CA ARG A 80 24.68 16.58 -16.12
C ARG A 80 24.31 18.00 -16.58
N PRO A 81 23.04 18.42 -16.48
CA PRO A 81 21.87 17.64 -16.03
C PRO A 81 21.54 16.47 -16.98
N ALA A 82 20.77 15.50 -16.46
CA ALA A 82 20.37 14.32 -17.24
C ALA A 82 19.49 14.74 -18.42
N SER A 83 19.71 14.11 -19.58
CA SER A 83 18.93 14.32 -20.80
C SER A 83 17.88 13.22 -20.88
N LEU A 84 16.61 13.58 -20.71
CA LEU A 84 15.50 12.62 -20.69
C LEU A 84 14.83 12.55 -22.07
N VAL A 85 14.46 11.35 -22.47
CA VAL A 85 13.72 11.06 -23.71
C VAL A 85 12.37 10.44 -23.33
N LEU A 86 11.31 10.82 -24.04
CA LEU A 86 10.00 10.21 -23.88
C LEU A 86 9.99 8.85 -24.59
N VAL A 87 9.71 7.82 -23.81
CA VAL A 87 9.66 6.42 -24.25
C VAL A 87 8.51 5.74 -23.53
N ASP A 88 7.69 5.03 -24.28
CA ASP A 88 6.61 4.20 -23.77
C ASP A 88 6.91 2.71 -24.00
N ALA A 89 6.26 1.86 -23.20
CA ALA A 89 6.28 0.43 -23.41
C ALA A 89 5.05 -0.01 -24.22
N TYR A 90 5.25 -0.84 -25.23
CA TYR A 90 4.17 -1.46 -26.00
C TYR A 90 4.27 -2.99 -25.94
N ARG A 91 3.12 -3.65 -26.12
CA ARG A 91 3.01 -5.11 -26.12
C ARG A 91 2.53 -5.61 -27.48
N THR A 92 3.23 -6.59 -28.03
CA THR A 92 2.87 -7.29 -29.26
C THR A 92 2.66 -8.78 -28.99
N ALA A 93 2.31 -9.56 -30.01
CA ALA A 93 2.24 -11.01 -29.91
C ALA A 93 3.61 -11.65 -29.58
N ASP A 94 4.70 -10.99 -29.97
CA ASP A 94 6.07 -11.50 -29.80
C ASP A 94 6.70 -11.07 -28.46
N GLY A 95 6.05 -10.17 -27.71
CA GLY A 95 6.49 -9.71 -26.40
C GLY A 95 6.44 -8.19 -26.22
N TRP A 96 7.20 -7.72 -25.24
CA TRP A 96 7.31 -6.30 -24.90
C TRP A 96 8.39 -5.59 -25.72
N GLY A 97 8.15 -4.33 -26.05
CA GLY A 97 9.12 -3.43 -26.66
C GLY A 97 9.00 -2.02 -26.11
N LEU A 98 10.02 -1.21 -26.37
CA LEU A 98 10.05 0.22 -26.08
C LEU A 98 9.89 1.02 -27.37
N GLU A 99 9.09 2.07 -27.32
CA GLU A 99 8.89 3.02 -28.41
C GLU A 99 9.27 4.42 -27.92
N SER A 100 10.29 5.00 -28.52
CA SER A 100 10.70 6.38 -28.26
C SER A 100 9.96 7.35 -29.17
N GLU A 101 9.64 8.54 -28.67
CA GLU A 101 8.96 9.59 -29.45
C GLU A 101 9.78 10.01 -30.68
N HIS A 102 11.11 10.04 -30.53
CA HIS A 102 12.05 10.39 -31.59
C HIS A 102 13.01 9.23 -31.87
N ALA A 103 13.46 9.11 -33.12
CA ALA A 103 14.40 8.07 -33.50
C ALA A 103 15.72 8.22 -32.73
N LEU A 104 16.16 7.13 -32.10
CA LEU A 104 17.45 7.03 -31.44
C LEU A 104 18.47 6.38 -32.39
N PRO A 105 19.75 6.76 -32.32
CA PRO A 105 20.79 6.14 -33.14
C PRO A 105 20.94 4.64 -32.87
N GLY A 106 21.32 3.87 -33.89
CA GLY A 106 21.70 2.47 -33.69
C GLY A 106 22.94 2.34 -32.80
N ASN A 107 22.96 1.31 -31.96
CA ASN A 107 23.93 1.09 -30.88
C ASN A 107 23.95 2.19 -29.81
N ALA A 108 22.89 3.01 -29.72
CA ALA A 108 22.73 3.96 -28.62
C ALA A 108 22.54 3.21 -27.30
N LEU A 109 23.35 3.56 -26.30
CA LEU A 109 23.16 3.09 -24.93
C LEU A 109 22.15 4.01 -24.24
N VAL A 110 21.03 3.43 -23.81
CA VAL A 110 19.89 4.13 -23.21
C VAL A 110 19.69 3.58 -21.80
N ARG A 111 19.54 4.45 -20.81
CA ARG A 111 19.30 4.03 -19.43
C ARG A 111 17.83 4.16 -19.10
N VAL A 112 17.19 3.04 -18.82
CA VAL A 112 15.77 2.95 -18.49
C VAL A 112 15.63 2.81 -16.98
N SER A 113 14.90 3.75 -16.40
CA SER A 113 14.51 3.75 -14.99
C SER A 113 13.06 3.32 -14.90
N PHE A 114 12.77 2.22 -14.22
CA PHE A 114 11.44 1.62 -14.18
C PHE A 114 11.10 1.07 -12.79
N LEU A 115 9.81 1.04 -12.50
CA LEU A 115 9.27 0.57 -11.23
C LEU A 115 8.88 -0.91 -11.34
N LEU A 116 9.23 -1.68 -10.31
CA LEU A 116 8.89 -3.09 -10.18
C LEU A 116 8.31 -3.39 -8.79
N PRO A 117 7.48 -4.44 -8.67
CA PRO A 117 7.07 -4.93 -7.37
C PRO A 117 8.25 -5.51 -6.58
N HIS A 118 8.12 -5.51 -5.26
CA HIS A 118 9.08 -6.13 -4.36
C HIS A 118 8.90 -7.66 -4.34
N SER A 119 10.01 -8.37 -4.43
CA SER A 119 10.12 -9.80 -4.13
C SER A 119 10.55 -10.04 -2.68
N LEU A 120 9.92 -11.04 -2.07
CA LEU A 120 10.28 -11.56 -0.75
C LEU A 120 10.06 -13.09 -0.78
N ASP A 121 11.15 -13.84 -0.73
CA ASP A 121 11.13 -15.30 -0.64
C ASP A 121 12.26 -15.81 0.29
N ALA A 122 12.52 -17.12 0.29
CA ALA A 122 13.55 -17.71 1.14
C ALA A 122 14.97 -17.20 0.82
N THR A 123 15.21 -16.78 -0.42
CA THR A 123 16.50 -16.44 -1.03
C THR A 123 16.63 -14.97 -1.41
N VAL A 124 15.54 -14.29 -1.76
CA VAL A 124 15.51 -12.92 -2.25
C VAL A 124 14.75 -12.02 -1.28
N ASP A 125 15.37 -10.90 -0.91
CA ASP A 125 14.76 -9.81 -0.17
C ASP A 125 15.04 -8.50 -0.89
N SER A 126 14.01 -7.94 -1.50
CA SER A 126 14.12 -6.61 -2.12
C SER A 126 13.64 -5.49 -1.20
N ILE A 127 13.09 -5.81 -0.02
CA ILE A 127 12.49 -4.84 0.89
C ILE A 127 13.62 -4.19 1.72
N PRO A 128 13.76 -2.86 1.73
CA PRO A 128 14.77 -2.19 2.53
C PRO A 128 14.64 -2.52 4.02
N GLN A 129 15.76 -2.72 4.71
CA GLN A 129 15.76 -3.11 6.13
C GLN A 129 14.94 -2.16 7.02
N ARG A 130 14.97 -0.85 6.73
CA ARG A 130 14.19 0.18 7.44
C ARG A 130 12.67 -0.02 7.37
N HIS A 131 12.16 -0.70 6.35
CA HIS A 131 10.72 -0.92 6.16
C HIS A 131 10.26 -2.31 6.60
N ARG A 132 11.16 -3.18 7.12
CA ARG A 132 10.81 -4.54 7.55
C ARG A 132 9.70 -4.55 8.61
N LEU A 133 9.85 -3.71 9.64
CA LEU A 133 8.85 -3.61 10.71
C LEU A 133 7.51 -3.08 10.19
N ALA A 134 7.52 -2.17 9.21
CA ALA A 134 6.29 -1.68 8.60
C ALA A 134 5.54 -2.81 7.91
N VAL A 135 6.21 -3.55 7.01
CA VAL A 135 5.59 -4.67 6.28
C VAL A 135 5.10 -5.77 7.23
N ALA A 136 5.88 -6.11 8.26
CA ALA A 136 5.45 -7.04 9.30
C ALA A 136 4.21 -6.53 10.08
N SER A 137 4.14 -5.22 10.35
CA SER A 137 2.98 -4.59 10.97
C SER A 137 1.74 -4.72 10.09
N PHE A 138 1.86 -4.55 8.78
CA PHE A 138 0.72 -4.73 7.88
C PHE A 138 0.24 -6.19 7.83
N ALA A 139 1.15 -7.16 7.82
CA ALA A 139 0.77 -8.56 7.94
C ALA A 139 0.08 -8.85 9.29
N ALA A 140 0.60 -8.30 10.40
CA ALA A 140 -0.01 -8.41 11.72
C ALA A 140 -1.41 -7.78 11.78
N HIS A 141 -1.62 -6.66 11.08
CA HIS A 141 -2.92 -6.01 10.91
C HIS A 141 -3.94 -6.97 10.27
N LEU A 142 -3.57 -7.61 9.15
CA LEU A 142 -4.45 -8.56 8.45
C LEU A 142 -4.81 -9.75 9.35
N LEU A 143 -3.84 -10.31 10.07
CA LEU A 143 -4.09 -11.41 11.01
C LEU A 143 -5.01 -11.00 12.15
N CYS A 144 -4.79 -9.82 12.73
CA CYS A 144 -5.66 -9.28 13.79
C CYS A 144 -7.10 -9.02 13.28
N GLN A 145 -7.28 -8.60 12.02
CA GLN A 145 -8.62 -8.51 11.43
C GLN A 145 -9.29 -9.87 11.30
N GLN A 146 -8.58 -10.89 10.82
CA GLN A 146 -9.11 -12.25 10.70
C GLN A 146 -9.53 -12.82 12.06
N LEU A 147 -8.69 -12.65 13.10
CA LEU A 147 -9.01 -13.05 14.47
C LEU A 147 -10.22 -12.29 15.02
N ALA A 148 -10.30 -10.97 14.79
CA ALA A 148 -11.43 -10.17 15.23
C ALA A 148 -12.76 -10.65 14.64
N THR A 149 -12.76 -10.99 13.33
CA THR A 149 -13.92 -11.55 12.64
C THR A 149 -14.29 -12.93 13.16
N ARG A 150 -13.30 -13.80 13.40
CA ARG A 150 -13.55 -15.14 13.96
C ARG A 150 -14.24 -15.06 15.33
N PHE A 151 -13.65 -14.33 16.27
CA PHE A 151 -14.23 -14.20 17.61
C PHE A 151 -15.55 -13.43 17.60
N ALA A 152 -15.80 -12.55 16.63
CA ALA A 152 -17.12 -11.94 16.48
C ALA A 152 -18.20 -12.97 16.12
N GLY A 153 -17.86 -14.00 15.33
CA GLY A 153 -18.76 -15.11 14.97
C GLY A 153 -19.00 -16.09 16.12
N ASP A 154 -17.95 -16.43 16.88
CA ASP A 154 -18.03 -17.38 18.01
C ASP A 154 -19.01 -16.91 19.12
N ARG A 155 -19.21 -15.58 19.23
CA ARG A 155 -20.18 -14.93 20.12
C ARG A 155 -21.60 -15.51 20.01
N GLU A 156 -22.05 -15.86 18.81
CA GLU A 156 -23.43 -16.31 18.59
C GLU A 156 -23.67 -17.75 19.06
N THR A 157 -22.60 -18.53 19.21
CA THR A 157 -22.69 -19.98 19.47
C THR A 157 -22.60 -20.35 20.95
N THR A 158 -22.26 -19.41 21.84
CA THR A 158 -21.96 -19.68 23.25
C THR A 158 -22.81 -18.83 24.20
N LEU A 159 -23.60 -19.47 25.08
CA LEU A 159 -24.42 -18.78 26.10
C LEU A 159 -23.65 -18.66 27.42
N GLY A 160 -23.50 -17.43 27.95
CA GLY A 160 -22.99 -17.17 29.31
C GLY A 160 -21.67 -16.40 29.40
N SER A 161 -20.82 -16.73 30.38
CA SER A 161 -19.55 -16.03 30.68
C SER A 161 -18.51 -16.08 29.57
N ASP A 162 -18.58 -17.07 28.69
CA ASP A 162 -17.66 -17.20 27.56
C ASP A 162 -17.96 -16.16 26.48
N MET A 163 -19.21 -15.71 26.36
CA MET A 163 -19.63 -14.66 25.44
C MET A 163 -18.93 -13.32 25.73
N SER A 164 -18.77 -12.95 27.01
CA SER A 164 -18.12 -11.69 27.38
C SER A 164 -16.61 -11.71 27.12
N ARG A 165 -15.95 -12.85 27.37
CA ARG A 165 -14.52 -13.05 27.07
C ARG A 165 -14.27 -12.96 25.57
N THR A 166 -15.12 -13.58 24.77
CA THR A 166 -15.02 -13.57 23.30
C THR A 166 -15.27 -12.17 22.72
N GLU A 167 -16.24 -11.44 23.25
CA GLU A 167 -16.51 -10.06 22.83
C GLU A 167 -15.33 -9.11 23.15
N SER A 168 -14.72 -9.24 24.33
CA SER A 168 -13.50 -8.49 24.67
C SER A 168 -12.34 -8.85 23.75
N ARG A 169 -12.16 -10.13 23.40
CA ARG A 169 -11.11 -10.57 22.45
C ARG A 169 -11.29 -9.95 21.07
N SER A 170 -12.50 -10.04 20.49
CA SER A 170 -12.79 -9.47 19.17
C SER A 170 -12.48 -7.96 19.14
N ARG A 171 -12.94 -7.21 20.16
CA ARG A 171 -12.66 -5.77 20.28
C ARG A 171 -11.16 -5.45 20.43
N ASN A 172 -10.42 -6.24 21.22
CA ASN A 172 -8.99 -6.05 21.42
C ASN A 172 -8.18 -6.30 20.13
N TYR A 173 -8.51 -7.35 19.37
CA TYR A 173 -7.86 -7.61 18.08
C TYR A 173 -8.21 -6.53 17.05
N ALA A 174 -9.46 -6.07 17.01
CA ALA A 174 -9.85 -4.96 16.13
C ALA A 174 -9.12 -3.65 16.47
N ALA A 175 -8.87 -3.37 17.76
CA ALA A 175 -8.08 -2.21 18.18
C ALA A 175 -6.61 -2.35 17.75
N ARG A 176 -5.96 -3.49 18.06
CA ARG A 176 -4.57 -3.77 17.63
C ARG A 176 -4.40 -3.73 16.12
N ALA A 177 -5.38 -4.20 15.36
CA ALA A 177 -5.35 -4.12 13.91
C ALA A 177 -5.22 -2.66 13.44
N LYS A 178 -5.93 -1.72 14.06
CA LYS A 178 -5.83 -0.29 13.70
C LYS A 178 -4.44 0.27 14.04
N ASP A 179 -3.90 -0.08 15.20
CA ASP A 179 -2.56 0.37 15.63
C ASP A 179 -1.47 -0.13 14.67
N TYR A 180 -1.52 -1.40 14.27
CA TYR A 180 -0.56 -1.97 13.33
C TYR A 180 -0.68 -1.40 11.91
N ARG A 181 -1.89 -1.07 11.47
CA ARG A 181 -2.08 -0.35 10.20
C ARG A 181 -1.47 1.05 10.26
N ALA A 182 -1.71 1.78 11.34
CA ALA A 182 -1.12 3.10 11.54
C ALA A 182 0.42 3.01 11.58
N ALA A 183 0.99 2.00 12.25
CA ALA A 183 2.43 1.75 12.29
C ALA A 183 3.03 1.45 10.90
N TYR A 184 2.31 0.74 10.03
CA TYR A 184 2.72 0.51 8.64
C TYR A 184 2.87 1.83 7.87
N PHE A 185 1.81 2.64 7.82
CA PHE A 185 1.82 3.90 7.07
C PHE A 185 2.84 4.90 7.64
N ALA A 186 2.95 4.99 8.97
CA ALA A 186 3.99 5.77 9.63
C ALA A 186 5.41 5.28 9.26
N GLY A 187 5.62 3.96 9.20
CA GLY A 187 6.90 3.35 8.86
C GLY A 187 7.35 3.57 7.42
N ILE A 188 6.42 3.71 6.48
CA ILE A 188 6.72 4.06 5.08
C ILE A 188 6.66 5.57 4.80
N GLY A 189 6.34 6.39 5.82
CA GLY A 189 6.27 7.84 5.69
C GLY A 189 5.06 8.35 4.89
N GLN A 190 3.97 7.57 4.82
CA GLN A 190 2.74 7.94 4.12
C GLN A 190 1.60 8.18 5.12
N LEU A 191 0.61 8.97 4.72
CA LEU A 191 -0.60 9.18 5.52
C LEU A 191 -1.56 8.02 5.33
N ASP A 192 -2.05 7.41 6.41
CA ASP A 192 -3.03 6.33 6.34
C ASP A 192 -4.29 6.80 5.58
N PRO A 193 -4.67 6.13 4.47
CA PRO A 193 -5.90 6.44 3.74
C PRO A 193 -7.16 6.54 4.61
N ALA A 194 -7.26 5.75 5.69
CA ALA A 194 -8.41 5.81 6.60
C ALA A 194 -8.47 7.13 7.39
N LEU A 195 -7.35 7.84 7.52
CA LEU A 195 -7.27 9.15 8.16
C LEU A 195 -7.31 10.29 7.13
N GLN A 196 -7.02 10.03 5.86
CA GLN A 196 -7.07 11.05 4.80
C GLN A 196 -8.46 11.68 4.67
N ASP A 197 -9.53 10.86 4.71
CA ASP A 197 -10.92 11.34 4.65
C ASP A 197 -11.32 12.15 5.90
N ALA A 198 -10.78 11.81 7.07
CA ALA A 198 -11.03 12.57 8.30
C ALA A 198 -10.40 13.97 8.24
N VAL A 199 -9.19 14.08 7.66
CA VAL A 199 -8.50 15.36 7.46
C VAL A 199 -9.19 16.20 6.38
N ALA A 200 -9.63 15.58 5.29
CA ALA A 200 -10.41 16.25 4.24
C ALA A 200 -11.78 16.73 4.76
N GLY A 201 -12.43 15.95 5.63
CA GLY A 201 -13.68 16.31 6.29
C GLY A 201 -13.54 17.43 7.33
N SER A 202 -12.40 17.53 8.03
CA SER A 202 -12.13 18.62 8.97
C SER A 202 -11.92 19.98 8.30
N ALA A 203 -11.55 20.03 7.02
CA ALA A 203 -11.49 21.27 6.24
C ALA A 203 -12.89 21.73 5.73
N ALA A 204 -13.92 20.88 5.86
CA ALA A 204 -15.26 21.11 5.34
C ALA A 204 -16.35 21.04 6.42
N SER A 205 -16.10 21.52 7.65
CA SER A 205 -17.19 21.88 8.55
C SER A 205 -17.67 23.31 8.26
N ALA A 206 -18.26 23.54 7.09
CA ALA A 206 -19.12 24.70 6.92
C ALA A 206 -20.35 24.47 7.81
N VAL A 207 -20.43 25.18 8.92
CA VAL A 207 -21.65 25.26 9.73
C VAL A 207 -22.72 25.89 8.84
N VAL A 208 -23.49 25.06 8.15
CA VAL A 208 -24.73 25.48 7.52
C VAL A 208 -25.71 25.73 8.67
N SER A 209 -25.70 26.97 9.17
CA SER A 209 -26.82 27.42 9.98
C SER A 209 -28.04 27.47 9.06
N TRP A 210 -28.97 26.56 9.28
CA TRP A 210 -30.26 26.60 8.61
C TRP A 210 -30.90 27.96 8.89
N PRO A 211 -31.43 28.67 7.89
CA PRO A 211 -32.14 29.92 8.12
C PRO A 211 -33.29 29.63 9.09
N ARG A 212 -33.32 30.34 10.22
CA ARG A 212 -34.41 30.26 11.20
C ARG A 212 -35.74 30.55 10.49
N ARG A 213 -36.47 29.51 10.07
CA ARG A 213 -37.89 29.63 9.77
C ARG A 213 -38.61 29.79 11.10
N ASN A 214 -38.85 31.04 11.46
CA ASN A 214 -40.12 31.59 11.97
C ASN A 214 -39.85 32.65 13.06
N PRO A 215 -40.07 33.96 12.77
CA PRO A 215 -40.11 34.97 13.81
C PRO A 215 -41.40 34.78 14.59
N ARG A 216 -41.33 34.13 15.76
CA ARG A 216 -42.44 34.12 16.70
C ARG A 216 -42.75 35.57 17.08
N HIS A 217 -43.92 36.01 16.63
CA HIS A 217 -44.63 37.21 17.02
C HIS A 217 -44.28 37.64 18.44
N ARG A 218 -43.73 38.85 18.57
CA ARG A 218 -43.76 39.59 19.84
C ARG A 218 -45.23 39.85 20.16
N LEU A 219 -45.79 39.03 21.05
CA LEU A 219 -47.01 39.37 21.76
C LEU A 219 -46.68 40.58 22.65
N VAL A 220 -47.10 41.75 22.19
CA VAL A 220 -47.12 42.97 23.01
C VAL A 220 -48.26 42.83 24.00
N SER A 221 -47.96 42.63 25.28
CA SER A 221 -48.94 42.86 26.34
C SER A 221 -49.08 44.37 26.54
N ARG A 222 -50.15 44.97 26.03
CA ARG A 222 -50.56 46.30 26.48
C ARG A 222 -51.12 46.15 27.89
N GLY A 223 -50.43 46.72 28.88
CA GLY A 223 -50.95 46.89 30.22
C GLY A 223 -52.17 47.81 30.19
N GLY A 224 -53.23 47.38 30.88
CA GLY A 224 -54.34 48.22 31.29
C GLY A 224 -54.23 48.45 32.79
N LEU A 225 -54.02 49.71 33.17
CA LEU A 225 -54.73 50.52 34.18
C LEU A 225 -53.92 51.80 34.40
#